data_AF-A0A523YEX4-F1
#
_entry.id   AF-A0A523YEX4-F1
#
_cell.length_a   1.000
_cell.length_b   1.000
_cell.length_c   1.000
_cell.angle_alpha   90.00
_cell.angle_beta   90.00
_cell.angle_gamma   90.00
#
_symmetry.space_group_name_H-M   'P 1'
#
loop_
_entity.id
_entity.type
_entity.pdbx_description
1 polymer ?
#
loop_
_entity_poly.entity_id
_entity_poly.type
_entity_poly.pdbx_seq_one_letter_code
_entity_poly.pdbx_strand_id
1 'polypeptide(L)'
;MTDLSLVGRCGLYCGACGIYRAYRDGGEYLKKVTESFDCSPQLVRCEGCQELTSECWGNNCKIVNCLRGKGLSFCYECKDLDRCEEYSSLYEGYRELGVDLKGNLKRIESVIQRAGSKKRTRSGDAGRAESLCHTIWKNVINVERR
;
A
#
# COMPACT_ATOMS: atom_id res chain seq x y z
N MET A 1 -3.18 15.44 3.14
CA MET A 1 -2.84 14.45 4.18
C MET A 1 -2.68 13.12 3.47
N THR A 2 -1.49 12.53 3.43
CA THR A 2 -1.29 11.24 2.74
C THR A 2 -1.59 10.13 3.73
N ASP A 3 -2.69 9.42 3.52
CA ASP A 3 -3.08 8.31 4.38
C ASP A 3 -2.16 7.10 4.15
N LEU A 4 -1.38 6.75 5.17
CA LEU A 4 -0.47 5.61 5.12
C LEU A 4 -1.20 4.28 4.97
N SER A 5 -2.48 4.21 5.35
CA SER A 5 -3.31 3.00 5.22
C SER A 5 -3.46 2.55 3.76
N LEU A 6 -3.31 3.48 2.82
CA LEU A 6 -3.47 3.27 1.38
C LEU A 6 -2.15 3.02 0.64
N VAL A 7 -1.04 2.85 1.35
CA VAL A 7 0.21 2.41 0.74
C VAL A 7 0.09 0.92 0.44
N GLY A 8 0.03 0.53 -0.84
CA GLY A 8 -0.08 -0.87 -1.21
C GLY A 8 1.19 -1.65 -0.95
N ARG A 9 1.05 -2.87 -0.41
CA ARG A 9 2.18 -3.80 -0.19
C ARG A 9 2.90 -4.18 -1.50
N CYS A 10 2.20 -4.06 -2.63
CA CYS A 10 2.73 -4.25 -3.99
C CYS A 10 3.36 -2.98 -4.61
N GLY A 11 3.35 -1.83 -3.93
CA GLY A 11 3.79 -0.55 -4.51
C GLY A 11 2.71 0.22 -5.27
N LEU A 12 1.50 -0.32 -5.41
CA LEU A 12 0.36 0.42 -5.92
C LEU A 12 -0.22 1.30 -4.81
N TYR A 13 -0.68 2.50 -5.14
CA TYR A 13 -1.56 3.25 -4.22
C TYR A 13 -2.92 2.53 -4.14
N CYS A 14 -3.34 2.06 -2.96
CA CYS A 14 -4.59 1.30 -2.82
C CYS A 14 -5.80 2.07 -3.35
N GLY A 15 -5.81 3.40 -3.27
CA GLY A 15 -6.85 4.23 -3.88
C GLY A 15 -6.93 4.19 -5.40
N ALA A 16 -5.99 3.51 -6.09
CA ALA A 16 -6.00 3.19 -7.52
C ALA A 16 -6.09 1.67 -7.79
N CYS A 17 -6.22 0.83 -6.76
CA CYS A 17 -6.42 -0.60 -6.91
C CYS A 17 -7.85 -0.91 -7.38
N GLY A 18 -7.99 -1.76 -8.41
CA GLY A 18 -9.30 -2.13 -8.96
C GLY A 18 -10.30 -2.64 -7.92
N ILE A 19 -9.88 -3.47 -6.96
CA ILE A 19 -10.78 -3.96 -5.90
C ILE A 19 -11.20 -2.86 -4.93
N TYR A 20 -10.24 -2.01 -4.52
CA TYR A 20 -10.55 -0.88 -3.64
C TYR A 20 -11.52 0.08 -4.33
N ARG A 21 -11.28 0.41 -5.61
CA ARG A 21 -12.20 1.22 -6.42
C ARG A 21 -13.56 0.56 -6.56
N ALA A 22 -13.62 -0.75 -6.83
CA ALA A 22 -14.88 -1.47 -6.95
C ALA A 22 -15.75 -1.34 -5.69
N TYR A 23 -15.15 -1.49 -4.51
CA TYR A 23 -15.87 -1.29 -3.26
C TYR A 23 -16.24 0.17 -2.99
N ARG A 24 -15.33 1.12 -3.22
CA ARG A 24 -15.55 2.55 -2.90
C ARG A 24 -16.48 3.25 -3.88
N ASP A 25 -16.41 2.90 -5.16
CA ASP A 25 -17.19 3.52 -6.24
C ASP A 25 -18.52 2.79 -6.48
N GLY A 26 -18.56 1.49 -6.17
CA GLY A 26 -19.77 0.67 -6.30
C GLY A 26 -20.24 0.53 -7.76
N GLY A 27 -21.56 0.39 -7.91
CA GLY A 27 -22.23 0.42 -9.22
C GLY A 27 -21.83 -0.72 -10.18
N GLU A 28 -21.78 -0.40 -11.47
CA GLU A 28 -21.50 -1.37 -12.54
C GLU A 28 -20.10 -1.97 -12.46
N TYR A 29 -19.11 -1.23 -11.96
CA TYR A 29 -17.75 -1.77 -11.81
C TYR A 29 -17.68 -2.81 -10.69
N LEU A 30 -18.38 -2.59 -9.57
CA LEU A 30 -18.52 -3.58 -8.51
C LEU A 30 -19.16 -4.87 -9.04
N LYS A 31 -20.23 -4.77 -9.82
CA LYS A 31 -20.89 -5.93 -10.44
C LYS A 31 -19.93 -6.74 -11.32
N LYS A 32 -19.20 -6.07 -12.20
CA LYS A 32 -18.19 -6.71 -13.07
C LYS A 32 -17.11 -7.45 -12.27
N VAL A 33 -16.65 -6.84 -11.19
CA VAL A 33 -15.67 -7.47 -10.29
C VAL A 33 -16.28 -8.68 -9.59
N THR A 34 -17.49 -8.57 -9.05
CA THR A 34 -18.17 -9.70 -8.38
C THR A 34 -18.43 -10.88 -9.32
N GLU A 35 -18.80 -10.61 -10.57
CA GLU A 35 -18.98 -11.63 -11.62
C GLU A 35 -17.65 -12.30 -11.99
N SER A 36 -16.58 -11.50 -12.13
CA SER A 36 -15.24 -12.02 -12.47
C SER A 36 -14.65 -12.92 -11.38
N PHE A 37 -15.00 -12.65 -10.11
CA PHE A 37 -14.52 -13.41 -8.96
C PHE A 37 -15.54 -14.42 -8.42
N ASP A 38 -16.70 -14.56 -9.08
CA ASP A 38 -17.82 -15.39 -8.64
C ASP A 38 -18.11 -15.27 -7.14
N CYS A 39 -18.27 -14.02 -6.68
CA CYS A 39 -18.44 -13.72 -5.25
C CYS A 39 -19.51 -12.65 -5.01
N SER A 40 -20.13 -12.66 -3.84
CA SER A 40 -21.14 -11.67 -3.48
C SER A 40 -20.52 -10.26 -3.32
N PRO A 41 -21.23 -9.17 -3.68
CA PRO A 41 -20.75 -7.80 -3.48
C PRO A 41 -20.29 -7.47 -2.05
N GLN A 42 -20.90 -8.07 -1.03
CA GLN A 42 -20.48 -7.83 0.36
C GLN A 42 -19.08 -8.40 0.66
N LEU A 43 -18.59 -9.35 -0.15
CA LEU A 43 -17.27 -9.95 0.01
C LEU A 43 -16.15 -9.11 -0.62
N VAL A 44 -16.48 -8.09 -1.43
CA VAL A 44 -15.50 -7.21 -2.12
C VAL A 44 -15.03 -6.04 -1.25
N ARG A 45 -15.48 -5.97 0.01
CA ARG A 45 -15.12 -4.90 0.96
C ARG A 45 -13.60 -4.71 1.06
N CYS A 46 -13.08 -3.51 0.78
CA CYS A 46 -11.64 -3.26 0.84
C CYS A 46 -11.31 -1.85 1.33
N GLU A 47 -10.56 -1.75 2.43
CA GLU A 47 -10.18 -0.47 3.05
C GLU A 47 -8.68 -0.16 2.88
N GLY A 48 -7.97 -0.94 2.05
CA GLY A 48 -6.51 -0.86 1.91
C GLY A 48 -5.82 -2.06 2.58
N CYS A 49 -4.62 -2.39 2.11
CA CYS A 49 -3.94 -3.62 2.52
C CYS A 49 -3.00 -3.47 3.72
N GLN A 50 -2.83 -2.27 4.28
CA GLN A 50 -2.00 -2.11 5.49
C GLN A 50 -2.72 -2.68 6.71
N GLU A 51 -4.00 -2.34 6.89
CA GLU A 51 -4.81 -2.75 8.04
C GLU A 51 -5.97 -3.66 7.58
N LEU A 52 -5.69 -4.94 7.41
CA LEU A 52 -6.68 -5.92 6.95
C LEU A 52 -7.53 -6.43 8.10
N THR A 53 -8.81 -6.05 8.13
CA THR A 53 -9.83 -6.67 8.99
C THR A 53 -10.27 -8.02 8.43
N SER A 54 -10.97 -8.85 9.22
CA SER A 54 -11.48 -10.17 8.80
C SER A 54 -12.43 -10.10 7.60
N GLU A 55 -13.14 -8.98 7.43
CA GLU A 55 -14.10 -8.76 6.35
C GLU A 55 -13.47 -8.17 5.09
N CYS A 56 -12.18 -7.83 5.12
CA CYS A 56 -11.52 -7.20 3.99
C CYS A 56 -11.18 -8.22 2.90
N TRP A 57 -11.60 -7.95 1.66
CA TRP A 57 -11.22 -8.68 0.45
C TRP A 57 -9.71 -8.76 0.28
N GLY A 58 -8.94 -7.83 0.84
CA GLY A 58 -7.49 -7.90 0.83
C GLY A 58 -6.92 -9.21 1.40
N ASN A 59 -7.68 -9.96 2.22
CA ASN A 59 -7.33 -11.33 2.65
C ASN A 59 -7.38 -12.37 1.52
N ASN A 60 -8.05 -12.08 0.41
CA ASN A 60 -8.09 -12.89 -0.81
C ASN A 60 -7.13 -12.37 -1.89
N CYS A 61 -6.44 -11.26 -1.63
CA CYS A 61 -5.45 -10.73 -2.56
C CYS A 61 -4.23 -11.67 -2.64
N LYS A 62 -3.93 -12.16 -3.85
CA LYS A 62 -2.78 -13.04 -4.10
C LYS A 62 -1.45 -12.46 -3.59
N ILE A 63 -1.24 -11.15 -3.75
CA ILE A 63 -0.02 -10.50 -3.27
C ILE A 63 0.05 -10.50 -1.74
N VAL A 64 -1.04 -10.13 -1.06
CA VAL A 64 -1.09 -10.13 0.41
C VAL A 64 -0.81 -11.53 0.95
N ASN A 65 -1.44 -12.54 0.36
CA ASN A 65 -1.28 -13.93 0.79
C ASN A 65 0.15 -14.45 0.54
N CYS A 66 0.74 -14.11 -0.61
CA CYS A 66 2.13 -14.43 -0.90
C CYS A 66 3.09 -13.80 0.14
N LEU A 67 2.90 -12.52 0.45
CA LEU A 67 3.72 -11.81 1.44
C LEU A 67 3.54 -12.39 2.85
N ARG A 68 2.31 -12.67 3.28
CA ARG A 68 2.02 -13.32 4.57
C ARG A 68 2.70 -14.69 4.67
N GLY A 69 2.60 -15.52 3.62
CA GLY A 69 3.25 -16.83 3.57
C GLY A 69 4.78 -16.76 3.65
N LYS A 70 5.37 -15.64 3.21
CA LYS A 70 6.80 -15.37 3.29
C LYS A 70 7.24 -14.57 4.52
N GLY A 71 6.31 -14.15 5.38
CA GLY A 71 6.60 -13.26 6.51
C GLY A 71 7.09 -11.86 6.11
N LEU A 72 6.71 -11.39 4.91
CA LEU A 72 7.10 -10.09 4.37
C LEU A 72 5.96 -9.08 4.49
N SER A 73 6.29 -7.80 4.59
CA SER A 73 5.32 -6.69 4.62
C SER A 73 5.12 -6.10 3.23
N PHE A 74 6.16 -6.05 2.40
CA PHE A 74 6.14 -5.47 1.06
C PHE A 74 6.84 -6.34 0.03
N CYS A 75 6.45 -6.20 -1.23
CA CYS A 75 7.09 -6.90 -2.34
C CYS A 75 8.58 -6.55 -2.50
N TYR A 76 9.02 -5.34 -2.14
CA TYR A 76 10.44 -4.95 -2.22
C TYR A 76 11.35 -5.79 -1.31
N GLU A 77 10.79 -6.40 -0.26
CA GLU A 77 11.55 -7.23 0.67
C GLU A 77 11.79 -8.65 0.12
N CYS A 78 11.08 -9.03 -0.95
CA CYS A 78 11.21 -10.33 -1.57
C CYS A 78 12.46 -10.36 -2.46
N LYS A 79 13.43 -11.21 -2.12
CA LYS A 79 14.68 -11.40 -2.88
C LYS A 79 14.45 -11.86 -4.32
N ASP A 80 13.35 -12.57 -4.56
CA ASP A 80 12.97 -13.08 -5.88
C ASP A 80 12.02 -12.16 -6.66
N LEU A 81 11.83 -10.90 -6.22
CA LEU A 81 10.87 -9.99 -6.86
C LEU A 81 11.10 -9.85 -8.37
N ASP A 82 12.36 -9.79 -8.82
CA ASP A 82 12.69 -9.64 -10.25
C ASP A 82 12.40 -10.88 -11.10
N ARG A 83 12.20 -12.05 -10.46
CA ARG A 83 11.85 -13.32 -11.11
C ARG A 83 10.42 -13.77 -10.76
N CYS A 84 9.65 -12.94 -10.06
CA CYS A 84 8.29 -13.27 -9.65
C CYS A 84 7.32 -13.00 -10.80
N GLU A 85 6.79 -14.07 -11.39
CA GLU A 85 5.85 -13.99 -12.51
C GLU A 85 4.55 -13.30 -12.10
N GLU A 86 4.01 -13.61 -10.92
CA GLU A 86 2.75 -13.02 -10.44
C GLU A 86 2.87 -11.51 -10.24
N TYR A 87 4.02 -11.06 -9.73
CA TYR A 87 4.27 -9.62 -9.60
C TYR A 87 4.52 -8.97 -10.96
N SER A 88 5.20 -9.66 -11.88
CA SER A 88 5.47 -9.14 -13.22
C SER A 88 4.18 -8.91 -14.00
N SER A 89 3.24 -9.87 -13.99
CA SER A 89 1.92 -9.71 -14.62
C SER A 89 1.12 -8.56 -14.02
N LEU A 90 1.15 -8.39 -12.69
CA LEU A 90 0.53 -7.23 -12.03
C LEU A 90 1.18 -5.92 -12.50
N TYR A 91 2.51 -5.88 -12.51
CA TYR A 91 3.27 -4.69 -12.85
C TYR A 91 3.05 -4.27 -14.30
N GLU A 92 3.01 -5.20 -15.25
CA GLU A 92 2.75 -4.92 -16.65
C GLU A 92 1.37 -4.27 -16.86
N GLY A 93 0.32 -4.82 -16.25
CA GLY A 93 -1.03 -4.26 -16.36
C GLY A 93 -1.15 -2.82 -15.83
N TYR A 94 -0.41 -2.47 -14.77
CA TYR A 94 -0.38 -1.09 -14.25
C TYR A 94 0.60 -0.19 -15.00
N ARG A 95 1.67 -0.74 -15.56
CA ARG A 95 2.64 -0.01 -16.37
C ARG A 95 1.99 0.53 -17.65
N GLU A 96 1.13 -0.26 -18.30
CA GLU A 96 0.35 0.18 -19.47
C GLU A 96 -0.55 1.38 -19.15
N LEU A 97 -0.99 1.50 -17.90
CA LEU A 97 -1.75 2.64 -17.38
C LEU A 97 -0.85 3.79 -16.88
N GLY A 98 0.46 3.74 -17.14
CA GLY A 98 1.43 4.75 -16.75
C GLY A 98 1.86 4.70 -15.28
N VAL A 99 1.60 3.61 -14.55
CA VAL A 99 1.91 3.48 -13.12
C VAL A 99 3.15 2.59 -12.92
N ASP A 100 4.22 3.16 -12.37
CA ASP A 100 5.46 2.43 -12.07
C ASP A 100 5.48 1.83 -10.65
N LEU A 101 4.99 0.60 -10.51
CA LEU A 101 4.98 -0.10 -9.20
C LEU A 101 6.37 -0.35 -8.64
N LYS A 102 7.34 -0.72 -9.50
CA LYS A 102 8.73 -0.97 -9.05
C LYS A 102 9.39 0.31 -8.53
N GLY A 103 9.19 1.44 -9.21
CA GLY A 103 9.64 2.74 -8.72
C GLY A 103 8.97 3.14 -7.41
N ASN A 104 7.67 2.89 -7.27
CA ASN A 104 6.95 3.15 -6.03
C ASN A 104 7.46 2.29 -4.87
N LEU A 105 7.73 1.00 -5.08
CA LEU A 105 8.33 0.11 -4.09
C LEU A 105 9.67 0.66 -3.57
N LYS A 106 10.57 1.10 -4.47
CA LYS A 106 11.85 1.74 -4.08
C LYS A 106 11.64 3.00 -3.24
N ARG A 107 10.65 3.81 -3.58
CA ARG A 107 10.30 5.01 -2.80
C ARG A 107 9.81 4.64 -1.41
N ILE A 108 8.91 3.66 -1.30
CA ILE A 108 8.38 3.15 -0.03
C ILE A 108 9.52 2.65 0.85
N GLU A 109 10.38 1.78 0.31
CA GLU A 109 11.56 1.28 1.02
C GLU A 109 12.42 2.43 1.57
N SER A 110 12.73 3.42 0.74
CA SER A 110 13.55 4.56 1.16
C SER A 110 12.91 5.38 2.29
N VAL A 111 11.59 5.50 2.31
CA VAL A 111 10.85 6.23 3.36
C VAL A 111 10.87 5.44 4.66
N ILE A 112 10.62 4.12 4.61
CA ILE A 112 10.62 3.23 5.77
C ILE A 112 12.01 3.16 6.40
N GLN A 113 13.08 3.02 5.60
CA GLN A 113 14.46 3.00 6.10
C GLN A 113 14.85 4.31 6.80
N ARG A 114 14.46 5.46 6.23
CA ARG A 114 14.70 6.78 6.87
C ARG A 114 13.92 6.93 8.17
N ALA A 115 12.69 6.43 8.24
CA ALA A 115 11.88 6.44 9.46
C ALA A 115 12.48 5.55 10.56
N GLY A 116 13.00 4.38 10.18
CA GLY A 116 13.71 3.47 11.10
C GLY A 116 15.03 4.05 11.62
N SER A 117 15.80 4.72 10.77
CA SER A 117 17.07 5.37 11.14
C SER A 117 16.87 6.49 12.18
N LYS A 118 15.80 7.28 12.06
CA LYS A 118 15.46 8.33 13.04
C LYS A 118 15.02 7.81 14.40
N LYS A 119 14.53 6.57 14.51
CA LYS A 119 14.21 5.93 15.81
C LYS A 119 15.47 5.49 16.57
N ARG A 120 16.59 5.21 15.88
CA ARG A 120 17.83 4.73 16.49
C ARG A 120 18.68 5.81 17.16
N THR A 121 18.40 7.09 16.95
CA THR A 121 19.14 8.22 17.57
C THR A 121 18.47 8.78 18.83
N ARG A 122 17.44 8.12 19.37
CA ARG A 122 16.82 8.44 20.66
C ARG A 122 16.91 7.25 21.62
N SER A 123 18.13 6.86 21.97
CA SER A 123 18.41 6.13 23.21
C SER A 123 18.84 7.17 24.26
N GLY A 124 17.86 7.66 25.00
CA GLY A 124 18.03 8.65 26.06
C GLY A 124 16.68 9.21 26.45
N ASP A 125 16.23 8.83 27.64
CA ASP A 125 15.11 9.37 28.41
C ASP A 125 13.71 8.83 28.09
N ALA A 126 13.35 7.82 28.88
CA ALA A 126 11.99 7.45 29.20
C ALA A 126 11.28 8.65 29.85
N GLY A 127 10.37 9.28 29.12
CA GLY A 127 9.51 10.31 29.70
C GLY A 127 8.83 11.16 28.64
N ARG A 128 7.50 11.04 28.59
CA ARG A 128 6.56 11.96 27.92
C ARG A 128 6.32 11.70 26.42
N ALA A 129 5.55 10.65 26.15
CA ALA A 129 4.83 10.46 24.90
C ALA A 129 3.64 11.42 24.84
N GLU A 130 3.87 12.66 24.43
CA GLU A 130 2.85 13.59 23.91
C GLU A 130 3.60 14.81 23.35
N SER A 131 3.24 15.27 22.15
CA SER A 131 3.81 16.45 21.46
C SER A 131 4.99 16.24 20.49
N LEU A 132 4.83 15.36 19.49
CA LEU A 132 5.72 15.35 18.31
C LEU A 132 4.99 15.14 16.97
N CYS A 133 3.72 15.53 16.90
CA CYS A 133 2.97 15.55 15.64
C CYS A 133 3.07 16.90 14.89
N HIS A 134 3.54 17.98 15.54
CA HIS A 134 3.44 19.35 15.00
C HIS A 134 4.68 19.88 14.24
N THR A 135 5.85 19.25 14.34
CA THR A 135 7.11 19.88 13.86
C THR A 135 7.55 19.43 12.46
N ILE A 136 6.91 18.40 11.87
CA ILE A 136 7.44 17.72 10.67
C ILE A 136 7.12 18.45 9.35
N TRP A 137 6.20 19.43 9.30
CA TRP A 137 5.70 19.93 8.01
C TRP A 137 5.70 21.45 7.81
N LYS A 138 6.70 22.17 8.33
CA LYS A 138 6.97 23.56 7.90
C LYS A 138 8.04 23.69 6.80
N ASN A 139 8.76 22.61 6.47
CA ASN A 139 9.95 22.67 5.61
C ASN A 139 9.82 21.95 4.24
N VAL A 140 8.62 21.49 3.85
CA VAL A 140 8.45 20.72 2.60
C VAL A 140 7.57 21.42 1.55
N ILE A 141 6.88 22.51 1.88
CA ILE A 141 6.15 23.32 0.88
C ILE A 141 6.78 24.70 0.80
N ASN A 142 7.79 24.83 -0.05
CA ASN A 142 8.13 26.10 -0.68
C ASN A 142 8.07 25.94 -2.22
N VAL A 143 6.97 25.35 -2.69
CA VAL A 143 6.54 25.40 -4.09
C VAL A 143 5.05 25.75 -4.09
N GLU A 144 4.75 26.94 -3.58
CA GLU A 144 3.48 27.64 -3.81
C GLU A 144 3.71 29.14 -3.64
N ARG A 145 4.50 29.72 -4.55
CA ARG A 145 4.47 31.14 -4.90
C ARG A 145 4.90 31.34 -6.37
N ARG A 146 4.00 30.98 -7.29
CA ARG A 146 3.59 31.78 -8.44
C ARG A 146 2.49 31.04 -9.20
#